data_AF-A0A957VND3-F1
#
_entry.id   AF-A0A957VND3-F1
#
_cell.length_a   1.000
_cell.length_b   1.000
_cell.length_c   1.000
_cell.angle_alpha   90.00
_cell.angle_beta   90.00
_cell.angle_gamma   90.00
#
_symmetry.space_group_name_H-M   'P 1'
#
loop_
_entity.id
_entity.type
_entity.pdbx_description
1 polymer ?
#
loop_
_entity_poly.entity_id
_entity_poly.type
_entity_poly.pdbx_seq_one_letter_code
_entity_poly.pdbx_strand_id
1 'polypeptide(L)'
;EALGMDELMRMLDETSQAIAYSRRLEERSRMLEEKSLALETATTELRQANERLLELDVLKDEFISTVTHELRTPLTSIRAFTEILYDNPDLDPARRSEFLAIVLRESERLTRLINQVLDLAKIESGTAEWDLSDVDLRAVVLDSVQALHQLFAEHNVALELDLPTQVPTVQADRDRVQQVMINLLSNAIKFADAADGQVAVTLQVDGQQVRVDVADN
;
A
#
# COMPACT_ATOMS: atom_id res chain seq x y z
N GLU A 1 58.96 -57.77 39.03
CA GLU A 1 57.84 -57.51 39.96
C GLU A 1 56.58 -57.45 39.14
N ALA A 2 55.62 -58.34 39.41
CA ALA A 2 54.31 -58.31 38.75
C ALA A 2 53.48 -57.24 39.46
N LEU A 3 52.88 -56.32 38.70
CA LEU A 3 51.93 -55.36 39.26
C LEU A 3 50.87 -56.11 40.08
N GLY A 4 50.67 -55.69 41.32
CA GLY A 4 49.61 -56.23 42.17
C GLY A 4 48.25 -55.93 41.56
N MET A 5 47.32 -56.89 41.64
CA MET A 5 45.97 -56.79 41.08
C MET A 5 45.23 -55.50 41.51
N ASP A 6 45.52 -54.98 42.70
CA ASP A 6 44.94 -53.73 43.23
C ASP A 6 45.41 -52.47 42.49
N GLU A 7 46.66 -52.46 42.02
CA GLU A 7 47.23 -51.32 41.29
C GLU A 7 46.73 -51.29 39.84
N LEU A 8 46.55 -52.48 39.23
CA LEU A 8 45.86 -52.63 37.95
C LEU A 8 44.39 -52.23 38.03
N MET A 9 43.67 -52.60 39.09
CA MET A 9 42.30 -52.17 39.34
C MET A 9 42.18 -50.64 39.47
N ARG A 10 43.11 -49.98 40.18
CA ARG A 10 43.14 -48.51 40.29
C ARG A 10 43.37 -47.81 38.95
N MET A 11 44.34 -48.27 38.17
CA MET A 11 44.59 -47.71 36.83
C MET A 11 43.41 -47.93 35.88
N LEU A 12 42.73 -49.07 35.96
CA LEU A 12 41.51 -49.34 35.19
C LEU A 12 40.34 -48.41 35.59
N ASP A 13 40.22 -48.09 36.88
CA ASP A 13 39.18 -47.17 37.37
C ASP A 13 39.48 -45.71 36.97
N GLU A 14 40.73 -45.26 37.10
CA GLU A 14 41.16 -43.92 36.65
C GLU A 14 40.98 -43.73 35.15
N THR A 15 41.36 -44.73 34.34
CA THR A 15 41.16 -44.67 32.88
C THR A 15 39.68 -44.70 32.51
N SER A 16 38.85 -45.48 33.21
CA SER A 16 37.39 -45.49 33.02
C SER A 16 36.77 -44.13 33.36
N GLN A 17 37.21 -43.49 34.45
CA GLN A 17 36.76 -42.14 34.83
C GLN A 17 37.21 -41.09 33.81
N ALA A 18 38.45 -41.17 33.30
CA ALA A 18 38.96 -40.25 32.28
C ALA A 18 38.17 -40.37 30.95
N ILE A 19 37.86 -41.59 30.51
CA ILE A 19 37.04 -41.84 29.32
C ILE A 19 35.63 -41.27 29.50
N ALA A 20 35.01 -41.50 30.67
CA ALA A 20 33.67 -40.97 30.97
C ALA A 20 33.66 -39.43 31.00
N TYR A 21 34.72 -38.81 31.52
CA TYR A 21 34.88 -37.36 31.51
C TYR A 21 35.06 -36.81 30.09
N SER A 22 35.91 -37.44 29.26
CA SER A 22 36.12 -37.05 27.85
C SER A 22 34.80 -37.08 27.06
N ARG A 23 34.01 -38.15 27.22
CA ARG A 23 32.69 -38.26 26.56
C ARG A 23 31.73 -37.14 26.96
N ARG A 24 31.65 -36.82 28.27
CA ARG A 24 30.82 -35.69 28.74
C ARG A 24 31.28 -34.35 28.17
N LEU A 25 32.59 -34.17 28.01
CA LEU A 25 33.17 -32.95 27.45
C LEU A 25 32.84 -32.81 25.96
N GLU A 26 32.95 -33.90 25.20
CA GLU A 26 32.57 -33.97 23.79
C GLU A 26 31.07 -33.69 23.60
N GLU A 27 30.20 -34.31 24.39
CA GLU A 27 28.76 -34.04 24.37
C GLU A 27 28.43 -32.57 24.66
N ARG A 28 29.11 -31.97 25.65
CA ARG A 28 28.92 -30.56 25.99
C ARG A 28 29.46 -29.63 24.91
N SER A 29 30.60 -29.96 24.29
CA SER A 29 31.16 -29.21 23.15
C SER A 29 30.18 -29.20 21.99
N ARG A 30 29.65 -30.37 21.63
CA ARG A 30 28.65 -30.50 20.58
C ARG A 30 27.38 -29.71 20.88
N MET A 31 26.88 -29.77 22.11
CA MET A 31 25.71 -28.98 22.52
C MET A 31 25.97 -27.46 22.46
N LEU A 32 27.18 -27.02 22.80
CA LEU A 32 27.56 -25.61 22.69
C LEU A 32 27.63 -25.16 21.23
N GLU A 33 28.19 -25.99 20.33
CA GLU A 33 28.22 -25.72 18.89
C GLU A 33 26.81 -25.63 18.30
N GLU A 34 25.93 -26.60 18.62
CA GLU A 34 24.53 -26.59 18.18
C GLU A 34 23.79 -25.34 18.68
N LYS A 35 23.98 -24.96 19.95
CA LYS A 35 23.39 -23.72 20.50
C LYS A 35 23.98 -22.46 19.87
N SER A 36 25.28 -22.44 19.58
CA SER A 36 25.93 -21.30 18.94
C SER A 36 25.35 -21.06 17.55
N LEU A 37 25.18 -22.13 16.76
CA LEU A 37 24.59 -22.06 15.42
C LEU A 37 23.12 -21.59 15.46
N ALA A 38 22.34 -22.12 16.40
CA ALA A 38 20.96 -21.69 16.60
C ALA A 38 20.86 -20.20 17.00
N LEU A 39 21.77 -19.73 17.87
CA LEU A 39 21.83 -18.32 18.27
C LEU A 39 22.16 -17.43 17.08
N GLU A 40 23.16 -17.81 16.28
CA GLU A 40 23.57 -17.04 15.10
C GLU A 40 22.43 -16.91 14.08
N THR A 41 21.71 -18.00 13.84
CA THR A 41 20.52 -18.00 12.97
C THR A 41 19.45 -17.05 13.50
N ALA A 42 19.06 -17.20 14.78
CA ALA A 42 18.06 -16.33 15.40
C ALA A 42 18.47 -14.85 15.42
N THR A 43 19.75 -14.55 15.64
CA THR A 43 20.24 -13.16 15.57
C THR A 43 20.16 -12.58 14.17
N THR A 44 20.38 -13.40 13.14
CA THR A 44 20.29 -12.98 11.74
C THR A 44 18.83 -12.70 11.38
N GLU A 45 17.90 -13.57 11.74
CA GLU A 45 16.46 -13.37 11.55
C GLU A 45 15.95 -12.12 12.28
N LEU A 46 16.36 -11.93 13.54
CA LEU A 46 16.00 -10.73 14.32
C LEU A 46 16.53 -9.45 13.67
N ARG A 47 17.76 -9.49 13.15
CA ARG A 47 18.35 -8.35 12.46
C ARG A 47 17.59 -8.00 11.18
N GLN A 48 17.27 -9.01 10.36
CA GLN A 48 16.46 -8.80 9.15
C GLN A 48 15.06 -8.28 9.47
N ALA A 49 14.43 -8.80 10.52
CA ALA A 49 13.12 -8.30 10.96
C ALA A 49 13.20 -6.85 11.45
N ASN A 50 14.27 -6.48 12.17
CA ASN A 50 14.49 -5.12 12.63
C ASN A 50 14.75 -4.15 11.46
N GLU A 51 15.57 -4.55 10.49
CA GLU A 51 15.82 -3.78 9.27
C GLU A 51 14.51 -3.51 8.52
N ARG A 52 13.65 -4.52 8.33
CA ARG A 52 12.31 -4.34 7.73
C ARG A 52 11.41 -3.42 8.54
N LEU A 53 11.45 -3.50 9.87
CA LEU A 53 10.65 -2.63 10.73
C LEU A 53 11.10 -1.16 10.60
N LEU A 54 12.40 -0.90 10.52
CA LEU A 54 12.93 0.44 10.30
C LEU A 54 12.56 0.97 8.91
N GLU A 55 12.61 0.13 7.88
CA GLU A 55 12.14 0.51 6.54
C GLU A 55 10.66 0.91 6.55
N LEU A 56 9.81 0.12 7.22
CA LEU A 56 8.39 0.44 7.36
C LEU A 56 8.14 1.74 8.15
N ASP A 57 8.93 2.01 9.18
CA ASP A 57 8.83 3.23 9.98
C ASP A 57 9.18 4.47 9.14
N VAL A 58 10.25 4.39 8.34
CA VAL A 58 10.63 5.47 7.41
C VAL A 58 9.54 5.72 6.36
N LEU A 59 8.98 4.67 5.76
CA LEU A 59 7.90 4.78 4.78
C LEU A 59 6.64 5.41 5.40
N LYS A 60 6.33 5.07 6.65
CA LYS A 60 5.23 5.65 7.40
C LYS A 60 5.45 7.13 7.66
N ASP A 61 6.65 7.53 8.08
CA ASP A 61 6.98 8.94 8.31
C ASP A 61 6.91 9.76 7.02
N GLU A 62 7.41 9.22 5.90
CA GLU A 62 7.31 9.83 4.58
C GLU A 62 5.85 9.99 4.13
N PHE A 63 5.02 8.96 4.36
CA PHE A 63 3.59 9.01 4.08
C PHE A 63 2.89 10.11 4.89
N ILE A 64 3.09 10.15 6.21
CA ILE A 64 2.48 11.16 7.09
C ILE A 64 2.93 12.58 6.71
N SER A 65 4.20 12.75 6.38
CA SER A 65 4.75 14.02 5.90
C SER A 65 4.04 14.45 4.60
N THR A 66 3.95 13.56 3.63
CA THR A 66 3.31 13.81 2.33
C THR A 66 1.84 14.19 2.49
N VAL A 67 1.09 13.43 3.29
CA VAL A 67 -0.33 13.72 3.59
C VAL A 67 -0.47 15.09 4.24
N THR A 68 0.39 15.42 5.21
CA THR A 68 0.34 16.72 5.89
C THR A 68 0.58 17.88 4.92
N HIS A 69 1.51 17.72 3.97
CA HIS A 69 1.78 18.71 2.93
C HIS A 69 0.60 18.87 1.95
N GLU A 70 0.03 17.76 1.48
CA GLU A 70 -1.12 17.76 0.57
C GLU A 70 -2.38 18.35 1.22
N LEU A 71 -2.54 18.23 2.55
CA LEU A 71 -3.65 18.86 3.27
C LEU A 71 -3.41 20.35 3.55
N ARG A 72 -2.16 20.77 3.81
CA ARG A 72 -1.83 22.17 4.13
C ARG A 72 -2.07 23.09 2.94
N THR A 73 -1.78 22.63 1.72
CA THR A 73 -1.93 23.43 0.49
C THR A 73 -3.38 23.91 0.23
N PRO A 74 -4.40 23.04 0.12
CA PRO A 74 -5.79 23.45 -0.07
C PRO A 74 -6.28 24.32 1.11
N LEU A 75 -5.90 23.98 2.34
CA LEU A 75 -6.27 24.79 3.52
C LEU A 75 -5.70 26.21 3.46
N THR A 76 -4.45 26.36 3.02
CA THR A 76 -3.80 27.67 2.86
C THR A 76 -4.51 28.50 1.79
N SER A 77 -4.87 27.87 0.67
CA SER A 77 -5.63 28.48 -0.42
C SER A 77 -7.01 28.96 0.06
N ILE A 78 -7.78 28.08 0.71
CA ILE A 78 -9.09 28.41 1.30
C ILE A 78 -8.97 29.62 2.22
N ARG A 79 -7.98 29.61 3.13
CA ARG A 79 -7.78 30.73 4.05
C ARG A 79 -7.49 32.03 3.32
N ALA A 80 -6.53 32.03 2.39
CA ALA A 80 -6.14 33.22 1.65
C ALA A 80 -7.30 33.83 0.84
N PHE A 81 -8.05 33.01 0.10
CA PHE A 81 -9.19 33.51 -0.67
C PHE A 81 -10.35 33.97 0.21
N THR A 82 -10.57 33.33 1.36
CA THR A 82 -11.58 33.77 2.33
C THR A 82 -11.17 35.09 3.00
N GLU A 83 -9.89 35.28 3.33
CA GLU A 83 -9.33 36.56 3.84
C GLU A 83 -9.52 37.68 2.80
N ILE A 84 -9.19 37.44 1.53
CA ILE A 84 -9.40 38.42 0.45
C ILE A 84 -10.88 38.81 0.33
N LEU A 85 -11.79 37.82 0.37
CA LEU A 85 -13.23 38.05 0.29
C LEU A 85 -13.77 38.82 1.50
N TYR A 86 -13.23 38.57 2.69
CA TYR A 86 -13.62 39.23 3.93
C TYR A 86 -13.13 40.69 3.98
N ASP A 87 -11.86 40.93 3.63
CA ASP A 87 -11.24 42.27 3.68
C ASP A 87 -11.76 43.20 2.57
N ASN A 88 -12.34 42.66 1.50
CA ASN A 88 -12.80 43.42 0.33
C ASN A 88 -14.30 43.19 0.05
N PRO A 89 -15.21 43.75 0.87
CA PRO A 89 -16.66 43.56 0.73
C PRO A 89 -17.23 44.16 -0.57
N ASP A 90 -16.53 45.15 -1.15
CA ASP A 90 -16.93 45.84 -2.39
C ASP A 90 -16.29 45.25 -3.66
N LEU A 91 -15.77 44.02 -3.58
CA LEU A 91 -15.27 43.28 -4.75
C LEU A 91 -16.34 43.19 -5.85
N ASP A 92 -15.90 43.38 -7.09
CA ASP A 92 -16.72 43.16 -8.27
C ASP A 92 -17.35 41.74 -8.24
N PRO A 93 -18.64 41.59 -8.59
CA PRO A 93 -19.32 40.30 -8.52
C PRO A 93 -18.64 39.17 -9.27
N ALA A 94 -17.99 39.44 -10.40
CA ALA A 94 -17.29 38.41 -11.18
C ALA A 94 -16.07 37.88 -10.42
N ARG A 95 -15.25 38.76 -9.85
CA ARG A 95 -14.08 38.37 -9.03
C ARG A 95 -14.48 37.66 -7.74
N ARG A 96 -15.55 38.12 -7.09
CA ARG A 96 -16.11 37.42 -5.92
C ARG A 96 -16.51 35.99 -6.29
N SER A 97 -17.19 35.80 -7.41
CA SER A 97 -17.60 34.48 -7.88
C SER A 97 -16.39 33.58 -8.19
N GLU A 98 -15.34 34.13 -8.79
CA GLU A 98 -14.10 33.40 -9.08
C GLU A 98 -13.42 32.90 -7.79
N PHE A 99 -13.24 33.75 -6.79
CA PHE A 99 -12.64 33.37 -5.52
C PHE A 99 -13.48 32.35 -4.75
N LEU A 100 -14.81 32.51 -4.73
CA LEU A 100 -15.70 31.52 -4.13
C LEU A 100 -15.61 30.17 -4.83
N ALA A 101 -15.49 30.15 -6.16
CA ALA A 101 -15.31 28.92 -6.91
C ALA A 101 -13.97 28.23 -6.57
N ILE A 102 -12.90 28.99 -6.31
CA ILE A 102 -11.63 28.42 -5.83
C ILE A 102 -11.82 27.79 -4.45
N VAL A 103 -12.44 28.51 -3.49
CA VAL A 103 -12.70 27.99 -2.14
C VAL A 103 -13.51 26.70 -2.18
N LEU A 104 -14.54 26.63 -3.04
CA LEU A 104 -15.36 25.43 -3.21
C LEU A 104 -14.52 24.24 -3.72
N ARG A 105 -13.76 24.44 -4.81
CA ARG A 105 -12.91 23.38 -5.38
C ARG A 105 -11.87 22.87 -4.40
N GLU A 106 -11.22 23.75 -3.64
CA GLU A 106 -10.22 23.35 -2.64
C GLU A 106 -10.86 22.63 -1.44
N SER A 107 -12.09 23.02 -1.06
CA SER A 107 -12.84 22.32 0.00
C SER A 107 -13.19 20.91 -0.41
N GLU A 108 -13.68 20.73 -1.64
CA GLU A 108 -13.96 19.41 -2.20
C GLU A 108 -12.68 18.56 -2.32
N ARG A 109 -11.56 19.16 -2.75
CA ARG A 109 -10.25 18.49 -2.79
C ARG A 109 -9.82 18.02 -1.40
N LEU A 110 -9.96 18.87 -0.38
CA LEU A 110 -9.62 18.53 0.99
C LEU A 110 -10.46 17.36 1.52
N THR A 111 -11.77 17.36 1.26
CA THR A 111 -12.66 16.24 1.62
C THR A 111 -12.22 14.95 0.96
N ARG A 112 -11.86 14.97 -0.33
CA ARG A 112 -11.35 13.78 -1.04
C ARG A 112 -10.06 13.25 -0.40
N LEU A 113 -9.10 14.12 -0.10
CA LEU A 113 -7.83 13.73 0.54
C LEU A 113 -8.05 13.11 1.92
N ILE A 114 -8.93 13.70 2.74
CA ILE A 114 -9.27 13.15 4.07
C ILE A 114 -9.86 11.75 3.93
N ASN A 115 -10.82 11.57 3.02
CA ASN A 115 -11.45 10.27 2.81
C ASN A 115 -10.44 9.22 2.32
N GLN A 116 -9.52 9.58 1.42
CA GLN A 116 -8.46 8.68 0.96
C GLN A 116 -7.54 8.21 2.11
N VAL A 117 -7.17 9.12 3.02
CA VAL A 117 -6.34 8.79 4.20
C VAL A 117 -7.10 7.88 5.15
N LEU A 118 -8.39 8.16 5.41
CA LEU A 118 -9.22 7.33 6.28
C LEU A 118 -9.48 5.94 5.69
N ASP A 119 -9.72 5.85 4.38
CA ASP A 119 -9.90 4.58 3.68
C ASP A 119 -8.62 3.73 3.76
N LEU A 120 -7.44 4.34 3.54
CA LEU A 120 -6.17 3.63 3.68
C LEU A 120 -5.96 3.13 5.11
N ALA A 121 -6.21 3.96 6.12
CA ALA A 121 -6.08 3.56 7.52
C ALA A 121 -7.00 2.38 7.90
N LYS A 122 -8.22 2.35 7.34
CA LYS A 122 -9.14 1.20 7.52
C LYS A 122 -8.63 -0.07 6.86
N ILE A 123 -8.06 0.05 5.66
CA ILE A 123 -7.47 -1.08 4.93
C ILE A 123 -6.26 -1.65 5.69
N GLU A 124 -5.35 -0.80 6.15
CA GLU A 124 -4.15 -1.23 6.88
C GLU A 124 -4.46 -1.87 8.24
N SER A 125 -5.49 -1.37 8.92
CA SER A 125 -5.94 -1.94 10.20
C SER A 125 -6.79 -3.21 10.04
N GLY A 126 -7.11 -3.61 8.81
CA GLY A 126 -8.01 -4.74 8.54
C GLY A 126 -9.47 -4.51 8.96
N THR A 127 -9.86 -3.25 9.20
CA THR A 127 -11.22 -2.86 9.61
C THR A 127 -12.09 -2.38 8.45
N ALA A 128 -11.58 -2.46 7.21
CA ALA A 128 -12.36 -2.19 6.02
C ALA A 128 -13.54 -3.17 5.92
N GLU A 129 -14.75 -2.63 5.98
CA GLU A 129 -15.98 -3.36 5.68
C GLU A 129 -16.19 -3.35 4.16
N TRP A 130 -16.41 -4.53 3.58
CA TRP A 130 -16.63 -4.71 2.15
C TRP A 130 -18.06 -5.18 1.93
N ASP A 131 -18.82 -4.48 1.08
CA ASP A 131 -20.16 -4.93 0.68
C ASP A 131 -20.05 -5.81 -0.57
N LEU A 132 -19.62 -7.06 -0.37
CA LEU A 132 -19.38 -7.99 -1.47
C LEU A 132 -20.72 -8.44 -2.09
N SER A 133 -20.85 -8.23 -3.40
CA SER A 133 -21.99 -8.65 -4.20
C SER A 133 -21.55 -9.15 -5.58
N ASP A 134 -22.47 -9.76 -6.34
CA ASP A 134 -22.23 -10.08 -7.75
C ASP A 134 -22.21 -8.78 -8.58
N VAL A 135 -21.03 -8.39 -9.04
CA VAL A 135 -20.81 -7.13 -9.77
C VAL A 135 -20.54 -7.41 -11.25
N ASP A 136 -21.27 -6.71 -12.11
CA ASP A 136 -20.95 -6.60 -13.54
C ASP A 136 -19.89 -5.50 -13.75
N LEU A 137 -18.64 -5.91 -13.99
CA LEU A 137 -17.52 -4.98 -14.21
C LEU A 137 -17.71 -4.11 -15.44
N ARG A 138 -18.41 -4.58 -16.48
CA ARG A 138 -18.68 -3.77 -17.66
C ARG A 138 -19.57 -2.58 -17.30
N ALA A 139 -20.61 -2.83 -16.51
CA ALA A 139 -21.50 -1.77 -16.04
C ALA A 139 -20.72 -0.74 -15.19
N VAL A 140 -19.85 -1.20 -14.29
CA VAL A 140 -19.02 -0.31 -13.47
C VAL A 140 -18.10 0.56 -14.33
N VAL A 141 -17.42 -0.03 -15.33
CA VAL A 141 -16.55 0.72 -16.26
C VAL A 141 -17.34 1.80 -17.02
N LEU A 142 -18.51 1.44 -17.55
CA LEU A 142 -19.36 2.38 -18.29
C LEU A 142 -19.86 3.53 -17.40
N ASP A 143 -20.28 3.24 -16.17
CA ASP A 143 -20.73 4.25 -15.21
C ASP A 143 -19.58 5.18 -14.80
N SER A 144 -18.37 4.66 -14.59
CA SER A 144 -17.19 5.47 -14.29
C SER A 144 -16.80 6.39 -15.45
N VAL A 145 -16.85 5.89 -16.69
CA VAL A 145 -16.64 6.69 -17.90
C VAL A 145 -17.68 7.80 -18.01
N GLN A 146 -18.95 7.47 -17.79
CA GLN A 146 -20.03 8.44 -17.86
C GLN A 146 -19.88 9.54 -16.79
N ALA A 147 -19.48 9.17 -15.57
CA ALA A 147 -19.22 10.12 -14.50
C ALA A 147 -18.11 11.13 -14.85
N LEU A 148 -17.16 10.74 -15.71
CA LEU A 148 -16.01 11.56 -16.12
C LEU A 148 -16.16 12.17 -17.53
N HIS A 149 -17.31 11.99 -18.20
CA HIS A 149 -17.55 12.49 -19.56
C HIS A 149 -17.17 13.97 -19.73
N GLN A 150 -17.56 14.82 -18.78
CA GLN A 150 -17.27 16.25 -18.86
C GLN A 150 -15.77 16.52 -18.76
N LEU A 151 -15.06 15.76 -17.92
CA LEU A 151 -13.62 15.92 -17.74
C LEU A 151 -12.84 15.53 -19.00
N PHE A 152 -13.24 14.44 -19.68
CA PHE A 152 -12.71 14.06 -21.00
C PHE A 152 -12.90 15.19 -22.03
N ALA A 153 -14.10 15.79 -22.07
CA ALA A 153 -14.40 16.88 -22.99
C ALA A 153 -13.62 18.16 -22.68
N GLU A 154 -13.49 18.52 -21.40
CA GLU A 154 -12.72 19.70 -20.96
C GLU A 154 -11.22 19.58 -21.26
N HIS A 155 -10.66 18.37 -21.19
CA HIS A 155 -9.24 18.10 -21.49
C HIS A 155 -9.01 17.70 -22.96
N ASN A 156 -10.06 17.64 -23.78
CA ASN A 156 -10.01 17.22 -25.18
C ASN A 156 -9.31 15.86 -25.39
N VAL A 157 -9.60 14.90 -24.51
CA VAL A 157 -9.03 13.55 -24.54
C VAL A 157 -9.99 12.58 -25.22
N ALA A 158 -9.51 11.84 -26.21
CA ALA A 158 -10.26 10.79 -26.90
C ALA A 158 -10.34 9.52 -26.04
N LEU A 159 -11.51 8.90 -25.98
CA LEU A 159 -11.74 7.66 -25.22
C LEU A 159 -12.05 6.50 -26.18
N GLU A 160 -11.27 5.43 -26.05
CA GLU A 160 -11.52 4.14 -26.72
C GLU A 160 -11.95 3.08 -25.69
N LEU A 161 -13.01 2.34 -26.01
CA LEU A 161 -13.55 1.28 -25.15
C LEU A 161 -13.55 -0.04 -25.91
N ASP A 162 -12.73 -0.99 -25.46
CA ASP A 162 -12.76 -2.38 -25.90
C ASP A 162 -13.35 -3.25 -24.79
N LEU A 163 -14.69 -3.38 -24.82
CA LEU A 163 -15.45 -4.08 -23.79
C LEU A 163 -16.29 -5.21 -24.43
N PRO A 164 -16.09 -6.48 -24.03
CA PRO A 164 -16.87 -7.59 -24.55
C PRO A 164 -18.35 -7.46 -24.21
N THR A 165 -19.22 -8.04 -25.04
CA THR A 165 -20.68 -7.90 -24.85
C THR A 165 -21.17 -8.58 -23.57
N GLN A 166 -20.50 -9.64 -23.14
CA GLN A 166 -20.80 -10.38 -21.91
C GLN A 166 -19.51 -10.67 -21.17
N VAL A 167 -19.57 -10.50 -19.85
CA VAL A 167 -18.47 -10.76 -18.92
C VAL A 167 -19.09 -11.44 -17.70
N PRO A 168 -18.45 -12.46 -17.10
CA PRO A 168 -18.94 -13.04 -15.87
C PRO A 168 -18.96 -12.00 -14.75
N THR A 169 -19.92 -12.13 -13.83
CA THR A 169 -19.94 -11.32 -12.61
C THR A 169 -18.78 -11.71 -11.70
N VAL A 170 -18.29 -10.74 -10.93
CA VAL A 170 -17.24 -10.94 -9.92
C VAL A 170 -17.78 -10.61 -8.54
N GLN A 171 -17.32 -11.34 -7.52
CA GLN A 171 -17.63 -11.04 -6.13
C GLN A 171 -16.76 -9.84 -5.68
N ALA A 172 -17.38 -8.67 -5.60
CA ALA A 172 -16.68 -7.43 -5.27
C ALA A 172 -17.61 -6.41 -4.61
N ASP A 173 -17.02 -5.38 -4.01
CA ASP A 173 -17.73 -4.17 -3.60
C ASP A 173 -17.80 -3.21 -4.78
N ARG A 174 -19.02 -3.00 -5.29
CA ARG A 174 -19.28 -2.21 -6.50
C ARG A 174 -18.74 -0.78 -6.38
N ASP A 175 -18.96 -0.13 -5.25
CA ASP A 175 -18.61 1.27 -5.05
C ASP A 175 -17.10 1.43 -4.93
N ARG A 176 -16.42 0.48 -4.29
CA ARG A 176 -14.96 0.45 -4.22
C ARG A 176 -14.32 0.20 -5.58
N VAL A 177 -14.86 -0.70 -6.40
CA VAL A 177 -14.38 -0.88 -7.78
C VAL A 177 -14.63 0.39 -8.61
N GLN A 178 -15.80 1.02 -8.48
CA GLN A 178 -16.10 2.27 -9.18
C GLN A 178 -15.12 3.38 -8.77
N GLN A 179 -14.78 3.48 -7.49
CA GLN A 179 -13.80 4.42 -6.96
C GLN A 179 -12.41 4.20 -7.57
N VAL A 180 -11.95 2.94 -7.68
CA VAL A 180 -10.69 2.59 -8.36
C VAL A 180 -10.72 3.04 -9.82
N MET A 181 -11.81 2.72 -10.54
CA MET A 181 -11.97 3.11 -11.94
C MET A 181 -11.95 4.63 -12.13
N ILE A 182 -12.66 5.38 -11.29
CA ILE A 182 -12.66 6.86 -11.33
C ILE A 182 -11.24 7.39 -11.08
N ASN A 183 -10.52 6.85 -10.10
CA ASN A 183 -9.16 7.28 -9.80
C ASN A 183 -8.21 7.02 -10.99
N LEU A 184 -8.24 5.83 -11.58
CA LEU A 184 -7.40 5.48 -12.73
C LEU A 184 -7.73 6.34 -13.96
N LEU A 185 -9.01 6.48 -14.31
CA LEU A 185 -9.44 7.30 -15.45
C LEU A 185 -9.11 8.79 -15.23
N SER A 186 -9.31 9.31 -14.03
CA SER A 186 -8.98 10.72 -13.74
C SER A 186 -7.48 11.00 -13.85
N ASN A 187 -6.64 10.03 -13.47
CA ASN A 187 -5.19 10.12 -13.67
C ASN A 187 -4.85 10.06 -15.16
N ALA A 188 -5.43 9.11 -15.91
CA ALA A 188 -5.21 8.98 -17.35
C ALA A 188 -5.59 10.28 -18.11
N ILE A 189 -6.74 10.89 -17.80
CA ILE A 189 -7.16 12.17 -18.41
C ILE A 189 -6.18 13.31 -18.07
N LYS A 190 -5.70 13.35 -16.82
CA LYS A 190 -4.81 14.41 -16.33
C LYS A 190 -3.43 14.36 -16.97
N PHE A 191 -2.93 13.16 -17.27
CA PHE A 191 -1.56 12.94 -17.72
C PHE A 191 -1.40 12.62 -19.20
N ALA A 192 -2.51 12.36 -19.91
CA ALA A 192 -2.51 12.21 -21.36
C ALA A 192 -1.95 13.45 -22.08
N ASP A 193 -1.38 13.23 -23.27
CA ASP A 193 -0.80 14.28 -24.10
C ASP A 193 -1.76 15.46 -24.36
N ALA A 194 -1.28 16.68 -24.19
CA ALA A 194 -2.12 17.88 -24.31
C ALA A 194 -2.59 18.20 -25.74
N ALA A 195 -1.94 17.62 -26.76
CA ALA A 195 -2.25 17.88 -28.17
C ALA A 195 -3.22 16.84 -28.77
N ASP A 196 -3.06 15.57 -28.40
CA ASP A 196 -3.76 14.41 -28.96
C ASP A 196 -4.01 13.32 -27.91
N GLY A 197 -4.38 13.75 -26.70
CA GLY A 197 -4.63 12.87 -25.56
C GLY A 197 -5.61 11.75 -25.86
N GLN A 198 -5.23 10.53 -25.49
CA GLN A 198 -5.94 9.29 -25.75
C GLN A 198 -5.95 8.45 -24.48
N VAL A 199 -7.11 7.90 -24.16
CA VAL A 199 -7.27 6.92 -23.09
C VAL A 199 -8.01 5.72 -23.65
N ALA A 200 -7.47 4.53 -23.44
CA ALA A 200 -8.09 3.27 -23.80
C ALA A 200 -8.47 2.48 -22.55
N VAL A 201 -9.70 1.97 -22.50
CA VAL A 201 -10.15 1.04 -21.46
C VAL A 201 -10.47 -0.30 -22.09
N THR A 202 -9.75 -1.34 -21.65
CA THR A 202 -9.91 -2.70 -22.15
C THR A 202 -10.43 -3.60 -21.04
N LEU A 203 -11.41 -4.46 -21.34
CA LEU A 203 -11.94 -5.45 -20.40
C LEU A 203 -11.80 -6.85 -20.98
N GLN A 204 -11.06 -7.72 -20.31
CA GLN A 204 -10.78 -9.08 -20.78
C GLN A 204 -11.09 -10.13 -19.72
N VAL A 205 -11.48 -11.32 -20.17
CA VAL A 205 -11.60 -12.51 -19.32
C VAL A 205 -10.37 -13.37 -19.55
N ASP A 206 -9.54 -13.52 -18.53
CA ASP A 206 -8.33 -14.35 -18.55
C ASP A 206 -8.52 -15.55 -17.62
N GLY A 207 -8.98 -16.67 -18.19
CA GLY A 207 -9.27 -17.89 -17.45
C GLY A 207 -10.37 -17.69 -16.40
N GLN A 208 -9.97 -17.66 -15.11
CA GLN A 208 -10.87 -17.45 -13.96
C GLN A 208 -10.88 -16.01 -13.45
N GLN A 209 -10.17 -15.10 -14.13
CA GLN A 209 -10.06 -13.71 -13.72
C GLN A 209 -10.68 -12.79 -14.77
N VAL A 210 -11.13 -11.62 -14.32
CA VAL A 210 -11.51 -10.52 -15.19
C VAL A 210 -10.50 -9.41 -14.98
N ARG A 211 -9.96 -8.88 -16.08
CA ARG A 211 -8.94 -7.83 -16.09
C ARG A 211 -9.50 -6.58 -16.75
N VAL A 212 -9.37 -5.44 -16.07
CA VAL A 212 -9.64 -4.12 -16.63
C VAL A 212 -8.30 -3.40 -16.75
N ASP A 213 -7.97 -2.93 -17.95
CA ASP A 213 -6.79 -2.10 -18.22
C ASP A 213 -7.23 -0.68 -18.58
N VAL A 214 -6.55 0.31 -18.02
CA VAL A 214 -6.66 1.73 -18.40
C VAL A 214 -5.29 2.17 -18.88
N ALA A 215 -5.19 2.63 -20.12
CA ALA A 215 -3.96 3.08 -20.74
C ALA A 215 -4.12 4.50 -21.30
N ASP A 216 -3.12 5.34 -21.09
CA ASP A 216 -2.98 6.69 -21.67
C ASP A 216 -1.69 6.80 -22.50
N ASN A 217 -1.62 7.84 -23.36
CA ASN A 217 -0.47 8.15 -24.22
C ASN A 217 0.48 9.20 -23.63
#